data_AF-A0A317H7U7-F1
#
_entry.id   AF-A0A317H7U7-F1
#
_cell.length_a   1.000
_cell.length_b   1.000
_cell.length_c   1.000
_cell.angle_alpha   90.00
_cell.angle_beta   90.00
_cell.angle_gamma   90.00
#
_symmetry.space_group_name_H-M   'P 1'
#
loop_
_entity.id
_entity.type
_entity.pdbx_description
1 polymer ?
#
loop_
_entity_poly.entity_id
_entity_poly.type
_entity_poly.pdbx_seq_one_letter_code
_entity_poly.pdbx_strand_id
1 'polypeptide(L)'
;MRHLNRKLLAIPVIALLVLGVALMVPGRVLANSSTRTTVDLTGSFSLPTSFTGCSFIINATQTGTGTVTTYYDSSGNPTDIFTRAPHFSATYYSQSGTSYSTHSSATTHVDLVNHTITYDGLQQHIVIPGQGNVGAATGHVIFNTQTGALLVAHGQTTFLTPFSPQICSLLSQ
;
A
#
# COMPACT_ATOMS: atom_id res chain seq x y z
N MET A 1 -10.42 -32.06 4.87
CA MET A 1 -10.39 -30.67 5.39
C MET A 1 -9.15 -30.00 4.83
N ARG A 2 -9.30 -29.15 3.79
CA ARG A 2 -8.17 -28.38 3.22
C ARG A 2 -7.94 -27.17 4.12
N HIS A 3 -6.79 -27.09 4.77
CA HIS A 3 -6.36 -25.88 5.48
C HIS A 3 -6.20 -24.76 4.45
N LEU A 4 -7.23 -23.92 4.34
CA LEU A 4 -7.18 -22.67 3.61
C LEU A 4 -6.22 -21.75 4.39
N ASN A 5 -4.93 -21.76 4.01
CA ASN A 5 -3.95 -20.81 4.52
C ASN A 5 -4.36 -19.41 4.09
N ARG A 6 -5.22 -18.76 4.89
CA ARG A 6 -5.52 -17.33 4.83
C ARG A 6 -4.24 -16.58 5.19
N LYS A 7 -3.32 -16.47 4.24
CA LYS A 7 -2.32 -15.40 4.24
C LYS A 7 -3.11 -14.12 3.94
N LEU A 8 -3.72 -13.54 4.99
CA LEU A 8 -4.22 -12.17 4.95
C LEU A 8 -3.01 -11.28 4.69
N LEU A 9 -2.73 -11.03 3.41
CA LEU A 9 -1.77 -10.04 3.00
C LEU A 9 -2.31 -8.69 3.47
N ALA A 10 -1.52 -8.00 4.28
CA ALA A 10 -1.82 -6.67 4.74
C ALA A 10 -1.88 -5.76 3.51
N ILE A 11 -3.10 -5.57 3.00
CA ILE A 11 -3.41 -4.49 2.08
C ILE A 11 -2.95 -3.21 2.77
N PRO A 12 -1.97 -2.45 2.24
CA PRO A 12 -1.48 -1.26 2.91
C PRO A 12 -2.64 -0.30 3.14
N VAL A 13 -2.58 0.40 4.27
CA VAL A 13 -3.64 1.23 4.86
C VAL A 13 -4.31 2.19 3.84
N ILE A 14 -3.56 2.60 2.81
CA ILE A 14 -4.06 3.40 1.68
C ILE A 14 -5.32 2.76 1.05
N ALA A 15 -5.36 1.45 0.84
CA ALA A 15 -6.52 0.80 0.24
C ALA A 15 -7.69 0.59 1.23
N LEU A 16 -7.45 0.57 2.54
CA LEU A 16 -8.51 0.49 3.57
C LEU A 16 -9.20 1.83 3.81
N LEU A 17 -8.46 2.94 3.82
CA LEU A 17 -9.01 4.30 3.96
C LEU A 17 -9.91 4.69 2.78
N VAL A 18 -9.60 4.16 1.60
CA VAL A 18 -10.26 4.51 0.34
C VAL A 18 -11.67 3.91 0.22
N LEU A 19 -11.94 2.73 0.81
CA LEU A 19 -13.28 2.10 0.72
C LEU A 19 -14.36 2.83 1.55
N GLY A 20 -13.99 3.59 2.59
CA GLY A 20 -14.96 4.23 3.49
C GLY A 20 -15.73 5.41 2.86
N VAL A 21 -15.17 6.05 1.83
CA VAL A 21 -15.74 7.28 1.24
C VAL A 21 -16.87 6.99 0.23
N ALA A 22 -16.97 5.77 -0.28
CA ALA A 22 -17.89 5.45 -1.38
C ALA A 22 -19.36 5.24 -0.99
N LEU A 23 -19.70 5.19 0.31
CA LEU A 23 -21.01 4.69 0.78
C LEU A 23 -22.07 5.78 1.08
N MET A 24 -21.85 7.06 0.75
CA MET A 24 -22.75 8.15 1.18
C MET A 24 -23.31 9.05 0.06
N VAL A 25 -23.90 8.51 -1.02
CA VAL A 25 -24.64 9.36 -1.99
C VAL A 25 -25.94 8.70 -2.47
N PRO A 26 -27.14 9.21 -2.08
CA PRO A 26 -28.40 8.81 -2.71
C PRO A 26 -28.70 9.65 -3.97
N GLY A 27 -28.85 8.94 -5.09
CA GLY A 27 -29.79 9.19 -6.21
C GLY A 27 -29.78 10.52 -6.98
N ARG A 28 -29.29 10.50 -8.23
CA ARG A 28 -30.05 10.65 -9.50
C ARG A 28 -29.17 10.14 -10.66
N VAL A 29 -29.76 9.49 -11.66
CA VAL A 29 -29.07 8.95 -12.85
C VAL A 29 -28.68 10.10 -13.79
N LEU A 30 -27.60 10.79 -13.43
CA LEU A 30 -26.66 11.36 -14.37
C LEU A 30 -25.41 10.48 -14.26
N ALA A 31 -24.71 10.22 -15.35
CA ALA A 31 -23.40 9.56 -15.27
C ALA A 31 -22.56 10.35 -14.25
N ASN A 32 -22.30 9.75 -13.08
CA ASN A 32 -21.64 10.46 -11.99
C ASN A 32 -20.25 10.85 -12.49
N SER A 33 -19.96 12.14 -12.54
CA SER A 33 -18.60 12.61 -12.80
C SER A 33 -17.67 12.01 -11.74
N SER A 34 -16.42 11.75 -12.11
CA SER A 34 -15.40 11.31 -11.14
C SER A 34 -15.37 12.27 -9.94
N THR A 35 -15.31 11.73 -8.73
CA THR A 35 -15.13 12.54 -7.52
C THR A 35 -13.64 12.65 -7.22
N ARG A 36 -13.22 13.79 -6.67
CA ARG A 36 -11.85 14.00 -6.24
C ARG A 36 -11.85 14.56 -4.82
N THR A 37 -11.09 13.94 -3.94
CA THR A 37 -11.00 14.32 -2.53
C THR A 37 -9.56 14.29 -2.07
N THR A 38 -9.18 15.27 -1.26
CA THR A 38 -7.89 15.27 -0.57
C THR A 38 -8.08 14.62 0.80
N VAL A 39 -7.21 13.68 1.14
CA VAL A 39 -7.25 12.95 2.41
C VAL A 39 -5.90 13.00 3.09
N ASP A 40 -5.92 13.15 4.41
CA ASP A 40 -4.73 12.94 5.22
C ASP A 40 -4.53 11.44 5.43
N LEU A 41 -3.38 10.96 5.02
CA LEU A 41 -2.96 9.57 5.15
C LEU A 41 -2.14 9.47 6.42
N THR A 42 -2.77 9.18 7.56
CA THR A 42 -2.05 8.93 8.81
C THR A 42 -2.47 7.59 9.39
N GLY A 43 -1.48 6.75 9.74
CA GLY A 43 -1.76 5.45 10.34
C GLY A 43 -0.54 4.81 10.97
N SER A 44 -0.80 3.96 11.97
CA SER A 44 0.18 3.08 12.59
C SER A 44 -0.27 1.64 12.40
N PHE A 45 0.65 0.75 12.05
CA PHE A 45 0.33 -0.66 11.85
C PHE A 45 1.51 -1.57 12.21
N SER A 46 1.15 -2.79 12.56
CA SER A 46 2.10 -3.87 12.82
C SER A 46 2.05 -4.84 11.65
N LEU A 47 3.19 -5.02 11.00
CA LEU A 47 3.37 -5.98 9.90
C LEU A 47 3.72 -7.35 10.49
N PRO A 48 2.85 -8.37 10.34
CA PRO A 48 3.11 -9.68 10.92
C PRO A 48 4.23 -10.42 10.18
N THR A 49 4.88 -11.36 10.86
CA THR A 49 5.97 -12.20 10.30
C THR A 49 5.52 -13.00 9.07
N SER A 50 4.25 -13.38 8.99
CA SER A 50 3.65 -14.06 7.84
C SER A 50 3.59 -13.18 6.58
N PHE A 51 3.65 -11.85 6.75
CA PHE A 51 3.66 -10.86 5.68
C PHE A 51 5.09 -10.45 5.31
N THR A 52 5.90 -10.12 6.31
CA THR A 52 7.25 -9.60 6.11
C THR A 52 8.26 -10.71 5.80
N GLY A 53 8.01 -11.96 6.24
CA GLY A 53 9.02 -13.01 6.21
C GLY A 53 10.13 -12.84 7.24
N CYS A 54 10.12 -11.78 8.06
CA CYS A 54 11.05 -11.59 9.16
C CYS A 54 10.65 -12.47 10.35
N SER A 55 11.60 -12.75 11.25
CA SER A 55 11.36 -13.53 12.48
C SER A 55 10.61 -12.74 13.58
N PHE A 56 10.34 -11.46 13.36
CA PHE A 56 9.70 -10.55 14.30
C PHE A 56 8.68 -9.63 13.60
N ILE A 57 7.76 -9.08 14.39
CA ILE A 57 6.77 -8.10 13.92
C ILE A 57 7.46 -6.76 13.68
N ILE A 58 7.20 -6.14 12.54
CA ILE A 58 7.71 -4.80 12.22
C ILE A 58 6.62 -3.79 12.47
N ASN A 59 6.86 -2.81 13.33
CA ASN A 59 5.95 -1.68 13.50
C ASN A 59 6.30 -0.59 12.48
N ALA A 60 5.27 0.05 11.93
CA ALA A 60 5.46 1.16 11.04
C ALA A 60 4.40 2.24 11.23
N THR A 61 4.79 3.48 10.95
CA THR A 61 3.88 4.62 10.82
C THR A 61 3.92 5.14 9.41
N GLN A 62 2.80 5.66 8.93
CA GLN A 62 2.66 6.30 7.63
C GLN A 62 2.00 7.65 7.83
N THR A 63 2.54 8.67 7.16
CA THR A 63 2.00 10.03 7.15
C THR A 63 2.06 10.61 5.75
N GLY A 64 1.15 11.52 5.42
CA GLY A 64 1.17 12.27 4.17
C GLY A 64 -0.20 12.78 3.80
N THR A 65 -0.29 13.36 2.61
CA THR A 65 -1.55 13.82 2.05
C THR A 65 -1.69 13.22 0.66
N GLY A 66 -2.85 12.63 0.38
CA GLY A 66 -3.18 12.01 -0.89
C GLY A 66 -4.36 12.69 -1.56
N THR A 67 -4.36 12.71 -2.89
CA THR A 67 -5.57 12.96 -3.68
C THR A 67 -6.14 11.62 -4.13
N VAL A 68 -7.37 11.33 -3.73
CA VAL A 68 -8.14 10.17 -4.15
C VAL A 68 -9.12 10.60 -5.23
N THR A 69 -9.12 9.93 -6.37
CA THR A 69 -10.10 10.12 -7.45
C THR A 69 -10.87 8.82 -7.63
N THR A 70 -12.19 8.87 -7.47
CA THR A 70 -13.08 7.71 -7.66
C THR A 70 -13.85 7.86 -8.96
N TYR A 71 -13.83 6.82 -9.78
CA TYR A 71 -14.56 6.73 -11.03
C TYR A 71 -15.78 5.83 -10.86
N TYR A 72 -16.86 6.14 -11.58
CA TYR A 72 -18.14 5.46 -11.45
C TYR A 72 -18.65 4.95 -12.80
N ASP A 73 -19.41 3.86 -12.79
CA ASP A 73 -20.17 3.41 -13.95
C ASP A 73 -21.42 4.27 -14.19
N SER A 74 -22.16 3.94 -15.25
CA SER A 74 -23.42 4.61 -15.60
C SER A 74 -24.55 4.44 -14.57
N SER A 75 -24.44 3.44 -13.70
CA SER A 75 -25.37 3.18 -12.59
C SER A 75 -24.94 3.89 -11.30
N GLY A 76 -23.79 4.58 -11.31
CA GLY A 76 -23.22 5.27 -10.16
C GLY A 76 -22.43 4.38 -9.21
N ASN A 77 -22.09 3.14 -9.59
CA ASN A 77 -21.23 2.28 -8.78
C ASN A 77 -19.75 2.62 -9.00
N PRO A 78 -18.91 2.62 -7.95
CA PRO A 78 -17.48 2.87 -8.11
C PRO A 78 -16.83 1.71 -8.89
N THR A 79 -16.01 2.06 -9.89
CA THR A 79 -15.31 1.08 -10.76
C THR A 79 -13.81 1.14 -10.57
N ASP A 80 -13.28 2.33 -10.32
CA ASP A 80 -11.85 2.53 -10.14
C ASP A 80 -11.57 3.58 -9.07
N ILE A 81 -10.46 3.39 -8.34
CA ILE A 81 -9.96 4.39 -7.41
C ILE A 81 -8.47 4.64 -7.62
N PHE A 82 -8.15 5.87 -8.00
CA PHE A 82 -6.78 6.33 -8.19
C PHE A 82 -6.35 7.23 -7.05
N THR A 83 -5.29 6.85 -6.35
CA THR A 83 -4.70 7.65 -5.27
C THR A 83 -3.30 8.11 -5.65
N ARG A 84 -3.02 9.40 -5.47
CA ARG A 84 -1.68 9.98 -5.62
C ARG A 84 -1.30 10.74 -4.35
N ALA A 85 -0.20 10.33 -3.72
CA ALA A 85 0.38 10.97 -2.55
C ALA A 85 1.81 11.42 -2.87
N PRO A 86 2.02 12.69 -3.30
CA PRO A 86 3.33 13.15 -3.75
C PRO A 86 4.37 13.27 -2.63
N HIS A 87 3.92 13.40 -1.37
CA HIS A 87 4.75 13.57 -0.19
C HIS A 87 4.36 12.54 0.88
N PHE A 88 4.49 11.26 0.54
CA PHE A 88 4.22 10.17 1.46
C PHE A 88 5.45 9.82 2.28
N SER A 89 5.27 9.62 3.58
CA SER A 89 6.31 9.22 4.51
C SER A 89 5.93 7.90 5.17
N ALA A 90 6.87 6.96 5.23
CA ALA A 90 6.72 5.75 6.04
C ALA A 90 7.94 5.59 6.95
N THR A 91 7.71 5.32 8.23
CA THR A 91 8.76 5.08 9.23
C THR A 91 8.62 3.66 9.78
N TYR A 92 9.69 2.89 9.71
CA TYR A 92 9.79 1.53 10.25
C TYR A 92 10.59 1.55 11.54
N TYR A 93 10.13 0.82 12.54
CA TYR A 93 10.82 0.71 13.83
C TYR A 93 11.45 -0.67 13.94
N SER A 94 12.75 -0.68 14.20
CA SER A 94 13.52 -1.88 14.50
C SER A 94 13.26 -2.39 15.92
N GLN A 95 13.78 -3.57 16.25
CA GLN A 95 13.66 -4.15 17.58
C GLN A 95 14.42 -3.36 18.67
N SER A 96 15.54 -2.69 18.32
CA SER A 96 16.23 -1.76 19.24
C SER A 96 15.49 -0.44 19.45
N GLY A 97 14.47 -0.14 18.65
CA GLY A 97 13.79 1.16 18.64
C GLY A 97 14.39 2.18 17.68
N THR A 98 15.44 1.83 16.92
CA THR A 98 15.94 2.66 15.81
C THR A 98 14.85 2.81 14.75
N SER A 99 14.61 4.02 14.28
CA SER A 99 13.64 4.32 13.23
C SER A 99 14.30 4.55 11.88
N TYR A 100 13.65 4.03 10.83
CA TYR A 100 14.07 4.19 9.44
C TYR A 100 12.92 4.81 8.66
N SER A 101 13.06 6.09 8.33
CA SER A 101 12.05 6.85 7.58
C SER A 101 12.35 6.87 6.09
N THR A 102 11.28 6.92 5.31
CA THR A 102 11.29 6.84 3.86
C THR A 102 10.34 7.92 3.35
N HIS A 103 10.75 8.68 2.33
CA HIS A 103 9.92 9.71 1.72
C HIS A 103 9.79 9.45 0.23
N SER A 104 8.57 9.31 -0.27
CA SER A 104 8.35 8.97 -1.69
C SER A 104 7.01 9.47 -2.20
N SER A 105 6.87 9.51 -3.52
CA SER A 105 5.57 9.69 -4.15
C SER A 105 4.90 8.33 -4.32
N ALA A 106 3.84 8.06 -3.57
CA ALA A 106 3.08 6.83 -3.72
C ALA A 106 1.91 7.04 -4.69
N THR A 107 1.79 6.16 -5.69
CA THR A 107 0.62 6.13 -6.58
C THR A 107 0.01 4.73 -6.54
N THR A 108 -1.30 4.67 -6.38
CA THR A 108 -2.05 3.41 -6.36
C THR A 108 -3.28 3.51 -7.23
N HIS A 109 -3.63 2.43 -7.89
CA HIS A 109 -4.82 2.30 -8.71
C HIS A 109 -5.55 1.03 -8.29
N VAL A 110 -6.79 1.16 -7.86
CA VAL A 110 -7.63 0.05 -7.39
C VAL A 110 -8.75 -0.15 -8.39
N ASP A 111 -8.59 -1.18 -9.22
CA ASP A 111 -9.64 -1.62 -10.13
C ASP A 111 -10.61 -2.50 -9.35
N LEU A 112 -11.80 -1.96 -9.08
CA LEU A 112 -12.83 -2.63 -8.30
C LEU A 112 -13.57 -3.70 -9.11
N VAL A 113 -13.53 -3.61 -10.44
CA VAL A 113 -14.19 -4.55 -11.36
C VAL A 113 -13.34 -5.80 -11.52
N ASN A 114 -12.03 -5.63 -11.78
CA ASN A 114 -11.10 -6.73 -11.95
C ASN A 114 -10.45 -7.20 -10.64
N HIS A 115 -10.77 -6.53 -9.53
CA HIS A 115 -10.24 -6.82 -8.21
C HIS A 115 -8.71 -6.83 -8.16
N THR A 116 -8.11 -5.77 -8.69
CA THR A 116 -6.66 -5.60 -8.69
C THR A 116 -6.26 -4.28 -8.06
N ILE A 117 -5.12 -4.29 -7.38
CA ILE A 117 -4.46 -3.09 -6.92
C ILE A 117 -3.09 -3.00 -7.59
N THR A 118 -2.85 -1.88 -8.23
CA THR A 118 -1.60 -1.56 -8.91
C THR A 118 -0.86 -0.50 -8.11
N TYR A 119 0.42 -0.74 -7.90
CA TYR A 119 1.38 0.21 -7.37
C TYR A 119 2.35 0.61 -8.48
N ASP A 120 2.43 1.90 -8.75
CA ASP A 120 3.31 2.46 -9.79
C ASP A 120 4.36 3.41 -9.20
N GLY A 121 5.60 3.28 -9.68
CA GLY A 121 6.73 4.09 -9.24
C GLY A 121 7.28 3.67 -7.88
N LEU A 122 7.92 4.60 -7.19
CA LEU A 122 8.59 4.37 -5.91
C LEU A 122 7.57 4.45 -4.77
N GLN A 123 7.20 3.31 -4.20
CA GLN A 123 6.24 3.25 -3.10
C GLN A 123 6.89 3.44 -1.74
N GLN A 124 8.04 2.77 -1.53
CA GLN A 124 8.75 2.73 -0.25
C GLN A 124 10.23 2.47 -0.53
N HIS A 125 11.13 3.03 0.28
CA HIS A 125 12.55 2.67 0.25
C HIS A 125 13.30 3.12 1.49
N ILE A 126 14.21 2.32 2.03
CA ILE A 126 15.06 2.75 3.15
C ILE A 126 16.42 3.23 2.61
N VAL A 127 16.82 4.44 2.98
CA VAL A 127 18.17 4.96 2.75
C VAL A 127 18.90 5.05 4.08
N ILE A 128 20.08 4.46 4.18
CA ILE A 128 20.97 4.59 5.34
C ILE A 128 22.09 5.58 4.98
N PRO A 129 22.34 6.61 5.82
CA PRO A 129 23.48 7.49 5.63
C PRO A 129 24.80 6.71 5.49
N GLY A 130 25.55 6.96 4.42
CA GLY A 130 26.82 6.30 4.14
C GLY A 130 26.72 4.91 3.48
N GLN A 131 25.55 4.27 3.44
CA GLN A 131 25.35 2.97 2.76
C GLN A 131 24.42 3.08 1.53
N GLY A 132 23.62 4.15 1.43
CA GLY A 132 22.70 4.35 0.31
C GLY A 132 21.38 3.59 0.50
N ASN A 133 20.71 3.28 -0.62
CA ASN A 133 19.42 2.58 -0.61
C ASN A 133 19.63 1.10 -0.31
N VAL A 134 19.11 0.64 0.83
CA VAL A 134 19.24 -0.75 1.32
C VAL A 134 18.02 -1.61 1.00
N GLY A 135 16.97 -1.02 0.45
CA GLY A 135 15.85 -1.74 -0.14
C GLY A 135 14.74 -0.81 -0.58
N ALA A 136 14.09 -1.16 -1.68
CA ALA A 136 12.98 -0.42 -2.24
C ALA A 136 11.82 -1.36 -2.66
N ALA A 137 10.64 -0.76 -2.70
CA ALA A 137 9.46 -1.17 -3.44
C ALA A 137 9.26 -0.14 -4.55
N THR A 138 9.69 -0.46 -5.77
CA THR A 138 9.59 0.43 -6.93
C THR A 138 9.20 -0.31 -8.19
N GLY A 139 8.53 0.38 -9.11
CA GLY A 139 8.21 -0.08 -10.45
C GLY A 139 6.71 -0.29 -10.63
N HIS A 140 6.30 -1.35 -11.31
CA HIS A 140 4.89 -1.66 -11.60
C HIS A 140 4.53 -3.00 -10.98
N VAL A 141 3.63 -2.98 -9.99
CA VAL A 141 3.28 -4.15 -9.21
C VAL A 141 1.79 -4.29 -9.10
N ILE A 142 1.25 -5.44 -9.49
CA ILE A 142 -0.19 -5.73 -9.45
C ILE A 142 -0.45 -6.87 -8.48
N PHE A 143 -1.38 -6.67 -7.55
CA PHE A 143 -1.92 -7.72 -6.69
C PHE A 143 -3.40 -7.93 -6.96
N ASN A 144 -3.87 -9.17 -6.83
CA ASN A 144 -5.30 -9.46 -6.73
C ASN A 144 -5.78 -9.07 -5.33
N THR A 145 -6.75 -8.16 -5.21
CA THR A 145 -7.21 -7.62 -3.91
C THR A 145 -8.02 -8.62 -3.11
N GLN A 146 -8.62 -9.63 -3.74
CA GLN A 146 -9.43 -10.65 -3.07
C GLN A 146 -8.57 -11.74 -2.40
N THR A 147 -7.49 -12.14 -3.06
CA THR A 147 -6.61 -13.24 -2.62
C THR A 147 -5.29 -12.75 -2.04
N GLY A 148 -4.92 -11.50 -2.31
CA GLY A 148 -3.59 -10.95 -2.07
C GLY A 148 -2.52 -11.43 -3.04
N ALA A 149 -2.83 -12.31 -3.99
CA ALA A 149 -1.82 -12.89 -4.87
C ALA A 149 -1.09 -11.81 -5.69
N LEU A 150 0.24 -11.85 -5.68
CA LEU A 150 1.06 -11.05 -6.59
C LEU A 150 0.87 -11.57 -8.02
N LEU A 151 0.39 -10.71 -8.91
CA LEU A 151 0.12 -11.03 -10.31
C LEU A 151 1.27 -10.59 -11.22
N VAL A 152 1.78 -9.38 -10.98
CA VAL A 152 2.84 -8.75 -11.77
C VAL A 152 3.81 -8.03 -10.84
N ALA A 153 5.10 -8.16 -11.11
CA ALA A 153 6.16 -7.42 -10.44
C ALA A 153 7.26 -7.05 -11.43
N HIS A 154 7.34 -5.78 -11.78
CA HIS A 154 8.44 -5.20 -12.54
C HIS A 154 9.12 -4.13 -11.71
N GLY A 155 10.42 -4.28 -11.44
CA GLY A 155 11.20 -3.34 -10.62
C GLY A 155 11.77 -3.98 -9.36
N GLN A 156 12.12 -3.17 -8.36
CA GLN A 156 12.70 -3.66 -7.11
C GLN A 156 11.59 -3.96 -6.10
N THR A 157 11.52 -5.20 -5.66
CA THR A 157 10.46 -5.69 -4.76
C THR A 157 11.00 -6.12 -3.40
N THR A 158 12.22 -5.69 -3.05
CA THR A 158 12.89 -6.06 -1.78
C THR A 158 12.15 -5.60 -0.52
N PHE A 159 11.29 -4.60 -0.70
CA PHE A 159 10.39 -4.06 0.32
C PHE A 159 8.92 -4.46 0.09
N LEU A 160 8.69 -5.39 -0.84
CA LEU A 160 7.38 -6.02 -1.07
C LEU A 160 7.39 -7.41 -0.48
N THR A 161 6.22 -7.98 -0.23
CA THR A 161 6.11 -9.22 0.55
C THR A 161 6.63 -10.46 -0.19
N PRO A 162 7.48 -11.29 0.44
CA PRO A 162 8.16 -11.06 1.72
C PRO A 162 9.37 -10.11 1.58
N PHE A 163 9.70 -9.39 2.65
CA PHE A 163 10.87 -8.52 2.71
C PHE A 163 12.16 -9.33 2.49
N SER A 164 13.15 -8.69 1.88
CA SER A 164 14.46 -9.30 1.70
C SER A 164 15.18 -9.56 3.04
N PRO A 165 16.06 -10.58 3.12
CA PRO A 165 16.83 -10.86 4.34
C PRO A 165 17.63 -9.66 4.85
N GLN A 166 18.13 -8.81 3.96
CA GLN A 166 18.85 -7.58 4.32
C GLN A 166 17.97 -6.60 5.10
N ILE A 167 16.72 -6.40 4.65
CA ILE A 167 15.76 -5.54 5.36
C ILE A 167 15.40 -6.14 6.71
N CYS A 168 15.16 -7.45 6.80
CA CYS A 168 14.90 -8.09 8.08
C CYS A 168 16.10 -7.96 9.03
N SER A 169 17.34 -8.12 8.54
CA SER A 169 18.55 -7.96 9.33
C SER A 169 18.80 -6.51 9.77
N LEU A 170 18.36 -5.53 8.99
CA LEU A 170 18.42 -4.12 9.37
C LEU A 170 17.44 -3.82 10.50
N LEU A 171 16.21 -4.29 10.36
CA LEU A 171 15.13 -4.02 11.31
C LEU A 171 15.21 -4.90 12.58
N SER A 172 16.05 -5.93 12.60
CA SER A 172 16.30 -6.74 13.79
C SER A 172 17.30 -6.12 14.76
N GLN A 173 18.08 -5.14 14.31
CA GLN A 173 19.07 -4.46 15.14
C GLN A 173 18.40 -3.70 16.26
#